data_AF-A0A3N5US39-F1
#
_entry.id   AF-A0A3N5US39-F1
#
_cell.length_a   1.000
_cell.length_b   1.000
_cell.length_c   1.000
_cell.angle_alpha   90.00
_cell.angle_beta   90.00
_cell.angle_gamma   90.00
#
_symmetry.space_group_name_H-M   'P 1'
#
loop_
_entity.id
_entity.type
_entity.pdbx_description
1 polymer ?
#
loop_
_entity_poly.entity_id
_entity_poly.type
_entity_poly.pdbx_seq_one_letter_code
_entity_poly.pdbx_strand_id
1 'polypeptide(L)' 'MHDLPISYFPIVERQHASEDLQKLFAELEATLGFVPNVIRAFAWREPRFWKWWAHRNDLMAPSEGLSTAEREMVALVV' A
#
# COMPACT_ATOMS: atom_id res chain seq x y z
N MET A 1 -3.07 13.29 -22.91
CA MET A 1 -2.19 13.37 -21.73
C MET A 1 -1.31 12.13 -21.76
N HIS A 2 0.01 12.27 -21.70
CA HIS A 2 0.85 11.08 -21.53
C HIS A 2 0.67 10.62 -20.08
N ASP A 3 0.37 9.34 -19.88
CA ASP A 3 0.32 8.77 -18.55
C ASP A 3 1.73 8.85 -17.95
N LEU A 4 1.88 9.68 -16.92
CA LEU A 4 3.13 9.78 -16.18
C LEU A 4 3.38 8.46 -15.44
N PRO A 5 4.62 7.95 -15.41
CA PRO A 5 4.94 6.75 -14.66
C PRO A 5 4.67 6.99 -13.16
N ILE A 6 4.01 6.02 -12.51
CA ILE A 6 3.66 6.12 -11.08
C ILE A 6 4.86 5.89 -10.14
N SER A 7 6.02 5.48 -10.67
CA SER A 7 7.23 5.16 -9.90
C SER A 7 8.46 5.32 -10.79
N TYR A 8 9.58 5.72 -10.18
CA TYR A 8 10.90 5.67 -10.80
C TYR A 8 11.47 4.23 -10.80
N PHE A 9 10.99 3.39 -9.88
CA PHE A 9 11.36 1.98 -9.80
C PHE A 9 10.41 1.10 -10.62
N PRO A 10 10.80 -0.15 -10.96
CA PRO A 10 9.96 -1.06 -11.70
C PRO A 10 8.58 -1.27 -11.06
N ILE A 11 7.57 -1.43 -11.92
CA ILE A 11 6.23 -1.86 -11.52
C ILE A 11 6.08 -3.33 -11.90
N VAL A 12 5.73 -4.17 -10.91
CA VAL A 12 5.42 -5.58 -11.18
C VAL A 12 4.03 -5.66 -11.79
N GLU A 13 3.92 -6.31 -12.95
CA GLU A 13 2.62 -6.64 -13.52
C GLU A 13 1.89 -7.64 -12.63
N ARG A 14 0.56 -7.50 -12.48
CA ARG A 14 -0.23 -8.33 -11.56
C ARG A 14 0.00 -9.84 -11.77
N GLN A 15 0.07 -10.28 -13.02
CA GLN A 15 0.30 -11.69 -13.40
C GLN A 15 1.69 -12.23 -13.02
N HIS A 16 2.66 -11.35 -12.78
CA HIS A 16 4.04 -11.69 -12.42
C HIS A 16 4.31 -11.50 -10.92
N ALA A 17 3.33 -11.03 -10.14
CA ALA A 17 3.44 -10.91 -8.69
C ALA A 17 3.24 -12.27 -8.01
N SER A 18 3.72 -12.42 -6.78
CA SER A 18 3.43 -13.60 -5.95
C SER A 18 1.92 -13.79 -5.74
N GLU A 19 1.51 -14.99 -5.37
CA GLU A 19 0.10 -15.27 -5.04
C GLU A 19 -0.45 -14.36 -3.94
N ASP A 20 0.37 -14.04 -2.93
CA ASP A 20 -0.06 -13.19 -1.81
C ASP A 20 -0.26 -11.73 -2.24
N LEU A 21 0.62 -11.20 -3.10
CA LEU A 21 0.42 -9.88 -3.69
C LEU A 21 -0.80 -9.85 -4.63
N GLN A 22 -1.03 -10.91 -5.40
CA GLN A 22 -2.22 -11.01 -6.26
C GLN A 22 -3.51 -11.01 -5.43
N LYS A 23 -3.56 -11.75 -4.32
CA LYS A 23 -4.69 -11.74 -3.37
C LYS A 23 -4.90 -10.35 -2.79
N LEU A 24 -3.84 -9.69 -2.33
CA LEU A 24 -3.92 -8.33 -1.80
C LEU A 24 -4.45 -7.33 -2.84
N PHE A 25 -3.97 -7.42 -4.09
CA PHE A 25 -4.47 -6.56 -5.16
C PHE A 25 -5.95 -6.77 -5.43
N ALA A 26 -6.42 -8.02 -5.46
CA ALA A 26 -7.84 -8.34 -5.64
C ALA A 26 -8.70 -7.82 -4.48
N GLU A 27 -8.23 -7.96 -3.23
CA GLU A 27 -8.91 -7.45 -2.04
C GLU A 27 -9.03 -5.91 -2.08
N LEU A 28 -7.94 -5.21 -2.39
CA LEU A 28 -7.93 -3.74 -2.47
C LEU A 28 -8.82 -3.24 -3.62
N GLU A 29 -8.81 -3.92 -4.76
CA GLU A 29 -9.67 -3.58 -5.89
C GLU A 29 -11.16 -3.82 -5.56
N ALA A 30 -11.50 -4.89 -4.84
CA ALA A 30 -12.86 -5.16 -4.41
C ALA A 30 -13.37 -4.17 -3.34
N THR A 31 -12.49 -3.70 -2.46
CA THR A 31 -12.86 -2.83 -1.32
C THR A 31 -12.79 -1.34 -1.66
N LEU A 32 -11.78 -0.92 -2.42
CA LEU A 32 -11.52 0.49 -2.76
C LEU A 32 -11.88 0.84 -4.21
N GLY A 33 -12.15 -0.16 -5.06
CA GLY A 33 -12.36 0.02 -6.50
C GLY A 33 -11.07 0.17 -7.31
N PHE A 34 -9.90 0.19 -6.67
CA PHE A 34 -8.58 0.26 -7.30
C PHE A 34 -7.48 -0.18 -6.34
N VAL A 35 -6.27 -0.40 -6.86
CA VAL A 35 -5.07 -0.66 -6.04
C VAL A 35 -4.27 0.63 -5.86
N PRO A 36 -4.08 1.14 -4.62
CA PRO A 36 -3.29 2.35 -4.38
C PRO A 36 -1.87 2.25 -4.94
N ASN A 37 -1.39 3.35 -5.52
CA ASN A 37 -0.10 3.37 -6.22
C ASN A 37 1.09 3.02 -5.31
N VAL A 38 1.04 3.33 -4.01
CA VAL A 38 2.10 2.96 -3.05
C VAL A 38 2.28 1.43 -2.97
N ILE A 39 1.20 0.66 -3.10
CA ILE A 39 1.26 -0.81 -3.08
C ILE A 39 1.86 -1.32 -4.38
N ARG A 40 1.35 -0.81 -5.52
CA ARG A 40 1.84 -1.17 -6.86
C ARG A 40 3.32 -0.82 -7.06
N ALA A 41 3.72 0.35 -6.58
CA ALA A 41 5.08 0.87 -6.73
C ALA A 41 6.11 0.21 -5.80
N PHE A 42 5.68 -0.44 -4.71
CA PHE A 42 6.59 -1.09 -3.76
C PHE A 42 6.62 -2.62 -3.91
N ALA A 43 5.61 -3.21 -4.58
CA ALA A 43 5.51 -4.65 -4.82
C ALA A 43 6.77 -5.30 -5.43
N TRP A 44 7.55 -4.57 -6.25
CA TRP A 44 8.79 -5.08 -6.85
C TRP A 44 9.90 -5.44 -5.84
N ARG A 45 9.79 -4.98 -4.59
CA ARG A 45 10.66 -5.38 -3.47
C ARG A 45 9.84 -6.11 -2.42
N GLU A 46 9.18 -7.18 -2.82
CA GLU A 46 8.21 -7.90 -2.01
C GLU A 46 8.64 -8.19 -0.55
N PRO A 47 9.86 -8.71 -0.26
CA PRO A 47 10.27 -8.93 1.13
C PRO A 47 10.36 -7.64 1.98
N ARG A 48 10.64 -6.49 1.36
CA ARG A 48 10.63 -5.17 2.02
C ARG A 48 9.21 -4.62 2.13
N PHE A 49 8.41 -4.81 1.07
CA PHE A 49 7.01 -4.44 1.06
C PHE A 49 6.26 -5.08 2.23
N TRP A 50 6.37 -6.39 2.45
CA TRP A 50 5.65 -7.06 3.53
C TRP A 50 6.06 -6.59 4.93
N LYS A 51 7.35 -6.31 5.14
CA LYS A 51 7.84 -5.71 6.39
C LYS A 51 7.27 -4.31 6.63
N TRP A 52 7.27 -3.48 5.60
CA TRP A 52 6.67 -2.15 5.67
C TRP A 52 5.15 -2.21 5.87
N TRP A 53 4.47 -3.11 5.17
CA TRP A 53 3.02 -3.28 5.25
C TRP A 53 2.57 -3.66 6.66
N ALA A 54 3.25 -4.64 7.26
CA ALA A 54 3.01 -5.04 8.64
C ALA A 54 3.23 -3.87 9.61
N HIS A 55 4.35 -3.16 9.48
CA HIS A 55 4.65 -2.02 10.33
C HIS A 55 3.64 -0.87 10.18
N ARG A 56 3.27 -0.53 8.94
CA ARG A 56 2.25 0.49 8.65
C ARG A 56 0.92 0.13 9.30
N ASN A 57 0.46 -1.11 9.12
CA ASN A 57 -0.86 -1.51 9.61
C ASN A 57 -0.92 -1.53 11.14
N ASP A 58 0.17 -1.97 11.79
CA ASP A 58 0.32 -1.90 13.24
C ASP A 58 0.33 -0.43 13.71
N LEU A 59 1.12 0.43 13.07
CA LEU A 59 1.22 1.85 13.41
C LEU A 59 -0.09 2.61 13.19
N MET A 60 -0.89 2.25 12.18
CA MET A 60 -2.15 2.95 11.88
C MET A 60 -3.33 2.39 12.66
N ALA A 61 -3.17 1.27 13.38
CA ALA A 61 -4.22 0.74 14.25
C ALA A 61 -4.51 1.73 15.40
N PRO A 62 -5.79 1.93 15.78
CA PRO A 62 -6.13 2.79 16.90
C PRO A 62 -5.56 2.20 18.21
N SER A 63 -5.14 3.07 19.11
CA SER A 63 -4.63 2.69 20.43
C SER A 63 -5.19 3.61 21.52
N GLU A 64 -4.95 3.27 22.78
CA GLU A 64 -5.23 4.19 23.87
C GLU A 64 -4.53 5.53 23.62
N GLY A 65 -5.30 6.63 23.72
CA GLY A 65 -4.81 8.00 23.50
C GLY A 65 -4.62 8.45 22.05
N LEU A 66 -4.82 7.59 21.04
CA LEU A 66 -4.74 7.96 19.60
C LEU A 66 -5.73 7.16 18.76
N SER A 67 -6.82 7.82 18.38
CA SER A 67 -7.82 7.32 17.45
C SER A 67 -7.31 7.25 16.00
N THR A 68 -8.06 6.55 15.15
CA THR A 68 -7.78 6.50 13.70
C THR A 68 -7.72 7.89 13.08
N ALA A 69 -8.65 8.77 13.41
CA ALA A 69 -8.70 10.12 12.85
C ALA A 69 -7.49 10.99 13.27
N GLU A 70 -7.04 10.85 14.52
CA GLU A 70 -5.86 11.58 15.01
C GLU A 70 -4.56 11.10 14.33
N ARG A 71 -4.44 9.81 14.06
CA ARG A 71 -3.30 9.25 13.30
C ARG A 71 -3.27 9.77 11.86
N GLU A 72 -4.42 9.82 11.20
CA GLU A 72 -4.52 10.41 9.85
C GLU A 72 -4.23 11.93 9.89
N MET A 73 -4.62 12.64 10.94
CA MET A 73 -4.27 14.06 11.12
C MET A 73 -2.75 14.26 11.23
N VAL A 74 -2.04 13.39 11.96
CA VAL A 74 -0.57 13.41 12.00
C VAL A 74 0.01 13.09 10.62
N ALA A 75 -0.49 12.06 9.94
CA ALA A 75 -0.02 11.67 8.61
C ALA A 75 -0.24 12.75 7.53
N LEU A 76 -1.24 13.62 7.72
CA LEU A 76 -1.51 14.75 6.83
C LEU A 76 -0.52 15.91 7.00
N VAL A 77 -0.03 16.13 8.22
CA VAL A 77 0.82 17.29 8.57
C VAL A 77 2.31 17.03 8.32
N VAL A 78 2.77 15.78 8.48
CA VAL A 78 4.16 15.36 8.25
C VAL A 78 4.44 15.22 6.76
#